data_AF-A0A9E1QYN4-F1
#
_entry.id   AF-A0A9E1QYN4-F1
#
_cell.length_a   1.000
_cell.length_b   1.000
_cell.length_c   1.000
_cell.angle_alpha   90.00
_cell.angle_beta   90.00
_cell.angle_gamma   90.00
#
_symmetry.space_group_name_H-M   'P 1'
#
loop_
_entity.id
_entity.type
_entity.pdbx_description
1 polymer ?
#
loop_
_entity_poly.entity_id
_entity_poly.type
_entity_poly.pdbx_seq_one_letter_code
_entity_poly.pdbx_strand_id
1 'polypeptide(L)' 'LTQGLNRQIRRMCEHLGYRVKKLNRIRIMNINLDIRVGEWRYFNETEISELKGLLSNSNTSNAKK' A
#
# COMPACT_ATOMS: atom_id res chain seq x y z
N LEU A 1 3.49 -4.99 4.81
CA LEU A 1 4.02 -3.90 5.66
C LEU A 1 2.88 -2.98 6.01
N THR A 2 2.73 -2.65 7.29
CA THR A 2 1.69 -1.74 7.80
C THR A 2 2.15 -0.28 7.82
N GLN A 3 3.47 -0.07 7.83
CA GLN A 3 4.10 1.25 7.75
C GLN A 3 4.61 1.53 6.33
N GLY A 4 4.75 2.83 6.01
CA GLY A 4 5.20 3.33 4.71
C GLY A 4 6.45 4.20 4.79
N LEU A 5 7.51 3.75 5.47
CA LEU A 5 8.73 4.54 5.62
C LEU A 5 9.49 4.68 4.28
N ASN A 6 10.20 5.79 4.10
CA ASN A 6 10.95 6.06 2.87
C ASN A 6 11.97 4.94 2.59
N ARG A 7 11.82 4.28 1.44
CA ARG A 7 12.68 3.16 0.98
C ARG A 7 12.77 2.00 1.99
N GLN A 8 11.77 1.79 2.84
CA GLN A 8 11.77 0.79 3.92
C GLN A 8 12.25 -0.60 3.47
N ILE A 9 11.61 -1.19 2.46
CA ILE A 9 11.97 -2.52 1.95
C ILE A 9 13.41 -2.55 1.41
N ARG A 10 13.85 -1.49 0.73
CA ARG A 10 15.21 -1.42 0.19
C ARG A 10 16.26 -1.39 1.30
N ARG A 11 16.01 -0.58 2.33
CA ARG A 11 16.87 -0.48 3.52
C ARG A 11 16.90 -1.80 4.31
N MET A 12 15.76 -2.49 4.43
CA MET A 12 15.69 -3.81 5.07
C MET A 12 16.55 -4.85 4.32
N CYS A 13 16.45 -4.91 2.99
CA CYS A 13 17.26 -5.84 2.19
C CYS A 13 18.75 -5.48 2.24
N GLU A 14 19.09 -4.19 2.19
CA GLU A 14 20.47 -3.69 2.25
C GLU A 14 21.17 -4.07 3.56
N HIS A 15 20.44 -4.03 4.69
CA HIS A 15 20.94 -4.47 5.99
C HIS A 15 21.38 -5.94 6.00
N LEU A 16 20.76 -6.77 5.15
CA LEU A 16 21.09 -8.18 5.00
C LEU A 16 22.09 -8.45 3.85
N GLY A 17 22.66 -7.40 3.25
CA GLY A 17 23.60 -7.50 2.13
C GLY A 17 22.95 -7.74 0.77
N TYR A 18 21.62 -7.61 0.64
CA TYR A 18 20.90 -7.83 -0.61
C TYR A 18 20.52 -6.52 -1.30
N ARG A 19 20.67 -6.47 -2.63
CA ARG A 19 20.22 -5.35 -3.47
C ARG A 19 18.90 -5.68 -4.17
N VAL A 20 17.86 -4.89 -3.90
CA VAL A 20 16.56 -5.02 -4.55
C VAL A 20 16.62 -4.59 -6.02
N LYS A 21 16.52 -5.57 -6.94
CA LYS A 21 16.51 -5.34 -8.40
C LYS A 21 15.18 -4.79 -8.90
N LYS A 22 14.06 -5.38 -8.49
CA LYS A 22 12.70 -4.97 -8.86
C LYS A 22 11.82 -4.98 -7.61
N LEU A 23 10.98 -3.96 -7.46
CA LEU A 23 10.03 -3.87 -6.35
C LEU A 23 8.69 -3.41 -6.89
N ASN A 24 7.71 -4.31 -6.87
CA ASN A 24 6.37 -4.06 -7.36
C ASN A 24 5.38 -4.20 -6.19
N ARG A 25 4.47 -3.23 -6.07
CA ARG A 25 3.37 -3.31 -5.11
C ARG A 25 2.17 -3.94 -5.80
N ILE A 26 1.79 -5.14 -5.37
CA ILE A 26 0.71 -5.92 -5.98
C ILE A 26 -0.65 -5.70 -5.30
N ARG A 27 -0.68 -5.13 -4.09
CA ARG A 27 -1.90 -4.98 -3.28
C ARG A 27 -1.78 -3.85 -2.28
N ILE A 28 -2.89 -3.17 -2.02
CA ILE A 28 -3.10 -2.27 -0.87
C ILE A 28 -4.41 -2.67 -0.21
N MET A 29 -4.35 -3.17 1.03
CA MET A 29 -5.53 -3.67 1.76
C MET A 29 -6.35 -4.65 0.91
N ASN A 30 -7.62 -4.35 0.61
CA ASN A 30 -8.51 -5.19 -0.19
C ASN A 30 -8.34 -4.98 -1.72
N ILE A 31 -7.57 -3.98 -2.16
CA ILE A 31 -7.40 -3.65 -3.57
C ILE A 31 -6.16 -4.33 -4.16
N ASN A 32 -6.35 -5.12 -5.22
CA ASN A 32 -5.28 -5.81 -5.96
C ASN A 32 -4.88 -5.06 -7.25
N LEU A 33 -3.69 -5.35 -7.74
CA LEU A 33 -3.18 -4.84 -9.01
C LEU A 33 -3.73 -5.67 -10.18
N ASP A 34 -4.92 -5.30 -10.65
CA ASP A 34 -5.64 -6.01 -11.72
C ASP A 34 -5.57 -5.28 -13.08
N ILE A 35 -4.76 -4.23 -13.18
CA ILE A 35 -4.65 -3.36 -14.37
C ILE A 35 -3.25 -3.42 -14.98
N ARG A 36 -3.13 -3.02 -16.25
CA ARG A 36 -1.84 -2.96 -16.93
C ARG A 36 -1.02 -1.77 -16.45
N VAL A 37 0.29 -1.83 -16.70
CA VAL A 37 1.22 -0.76 -16.33
C VAL A 37 0.85 0.53 -17.08
N GLY A 38 0.63 1.61 -16.34
CA GLY A 38 0.30 2.93 -16.90
C GLY A 38 -1.21 3.21 -17.00
N GLU A 39 -2.06 2.22 -16.76
CA GLU A 39 -3.50 2.41 -16.72
C GLU A 39 -3.98 2.77 -15.30
N TRP A 40 -5.20 3.30 -15.23
CA TRP A 40 -5.91 3.54 -13.98
C TRP A 40 -7.37 3.10 -14.16
N ARG A 41 -8.02 2.74 -13.05
CA ARG A 41 -9.44 2.41 -13.01
C ARG A 41 -10.10 3.04 -11.80
N TYR A 42 -11.41 3.24 -11.87
CA TYR A 42 -12.21 3.55 -10.70
C TYR A 42 -12.39 2.30 -9.82
N PHE A 43 -12.59 2.53 -8.53
CA PHE A 43 -12.95 1.48 -7.60
C PHE A 43 -14.44 1.13 -7.72
N ASN A 44 -14.75 -0.13 -7.51
CA ASN A 44 -16.12 -0.60 -7.46
C ASN A 44 -16.75 -0.23 -6.11
N GLU A 45 -18.08 -0.17 -6.04
CA GLU A 45 -18.79 0.17 -4.82
C GLU A 45 -18.48 -0.79 -3.66
N THR A 46 -18.30 -2.08 -3.97
CA THR A 46 -17.90 -3.11 -3.00
C THR A 46 -16.52 -2.83 -2.40
N GLU A 47 -15.52 -2.53 -3.24
CA GLU A 47 -14.16 -2.21 -2.82
C GLU A 47 -14.13 -0.97 -1.91
N ILE A 48 -14.93 0.05 -2.26
CA ILE A 48 -15.06 1.28 -1.47
C ILE A 48 -15.74 1.00 -0.13
N SER A 49 -16.81 0.20 -0.13
CA SER A 49 -17.56 -0.14 1.10
C SER A 49 -16.67 -0.88 2.10
N GLU A 50 -15.95 -1.90 1.62
CA GLU A 50 -14.96 -2.63 2.42
C GLU A 50 -13.84 -1.73 2.93
N LEU A 51 -13.29 -0.87 2.06
CA LEU A 51 -12.25 0.07 2.43
C LEU A 51 -12.71 1.01 3.55
N LYS A 52 -13.94 1.54 3.47
CA LYS A 52 -14.54 2.37 4.51
C LYS A 52 -14.75 1.60 5.81
N GLY A 53 -15.20 0.35 5.74
CA GLY A 53 -15.32 -0.53 6.90
C GLY A 53 -13.98 -0.81 7.59
N LEU A 54 -12.89 -0.95 6.82
CA LEU A 54 -11.55 -1.11 7.37
C LEU A 54 -11.04 0.17 8.05
N LEU A 55 -11.44 1.34 7.56
CA LEU A 55 -11.04 2.63 8.09
C LEU A 55 -11.82 3.04 9.36
N SER A 56 -13.01 2.49 9.61
CA SER A 56 -13.82 2.86 10.79
C SER A 56 -13.11 2.61 12.12
N ASN A 57 -12.14 1.68 12.13
CA ASN A 57 -11.37 1.32 13.32
C ASN A 57 -10.05 2.09 13.43
N SER A 58 -9.76 3.01 12.51
CA SER A 58 -8.50 3.74 12.47
C SER A 58 -8.55 5.05 13.26
N ASN A 59 -7.87 5.10 14.40
CA ASN A 59 -7.63 6.35 15.13
C ASN A 59 -6.63 7.20 14.34
N THR A 60 -7.09 8.33 13.79
CA THR A 60 -6.24 9.28 13.07
C THR A 60 -5.43 10.11 14.06
N SER A 61 -4.32 9.58 14.57
CA SER A 61 -3.46 10.28 15.53
C SER A 61 -2.52 11.32 14.89
N ASN A 62 -2.85 11.90 13.72
CA ASN A 62 -1.99 12.90 13.07
C ASN A 62 -2.71 13.80 12.03
N ALA A 63 -3.88 14.34 12.38
CA ALA A 63 -4.58 15.32 11.56
C ALA A 63 -4.54 16.74 12.17
N LYS A 64 -3.38 17.21 12.64
CA LYS A 64 -3.11 18.65 12.88
C LYS A 64 -1.62 18.96 12.71
N LYS A 65 -1.24 19.46 11.55
CA LYS A 65 -0.13 20.39 11.41
C LYS A 65 -0.38 21.30 10.21
#